data_AF-A0A7W4E483-F1
#
_entry.id   AF-A0A7W4E483-F1
#
_cell.length_a   1.000
_cell.length_b   1.000
_cell.length_c   1.000
_cell.angle_alpha   90.00
_cell.angle_beta   90.00
_cell.angle_gamma   90.00
#
_symmetry.space_group_name_H-M   'P 1'
#
loop_
_entity.id
_entity.type
_entity.pdbx_description
1 polymer ?
#
loop_
_entity_poly.entity_id
_entity_poly.type
_entity_poly.pdbx_seq_one_letter_code
_entity_poly.pdbx_strand_id
1 'polypeptide(L)'
;MSENAVNNAGFVLDHYFDEQTMSLHLKANRPILRKKGKPGERKPVVDPNEIMTKEGLLALIDELFREVETREDAFLEINRELSKVLQVGPYRIVIVYAPLSDGIEMTVVRPVKKMTMEEYNLDPELFDLLRNKAQGILISGAPGSGKSTFAGALIDVYHADNHIIKTIESPRDLMLNDDIVQYSFTYGSHDEVRDILLLSRPDYTIYDEVRNKPDFNLYKDLRLTGIGLVGVIHATKPIDSIQRFIGSVEMGIIPQVIDTVLFIDKGQVAEVLQLELTAKVPEGMLSEELARPVIVVSSFLQKKPLYEIYTFGEQVVVMPIQTDEKGNPKTPSKTQVVSEYAKEGIQRKLSQNLPCDFHIQIKGSELELYVPEYYKGKVIGKGGAGINGLEKEIGLRIHVKTFSELPLLDVKVDIAGGNKKNEPLVIALPQEYANKTMALLVDDGLLYAKTNSQANIVINTKELITLIRRKGFVLVDN
;
A
#
# COMPACT_ATOMS: atom_id res chain seq x y z
N MET A 1 33.86 27.02 -25.64
CA MET A 1 35.15 26.32 -25.70
C MET A 1 35.28 25.53 -24.41
N SER A 2 35.60 24.24 -24.56
CA SER A 2 36.17 23.31 -23.58
C SER A 2 35.62 23.30 -22.15
N GLU A 3 34.73 22.34 -21.88
CA GLU A 3 34.81 21.45 -20.70
C GLU A 3 33.77 20.33 -20.86
N ASN A 4 34.20 19.19 -21.38
CA ASN A 4 33.56 17.88 -21.23
C ASN A 4 34.54 16.81 -21.74
N ALA A 5 35.76 16.87 -21.22
CA ALA A 5 36.73 15.79 -21.31
C ALA A 5 36.79 15.14 -19.92
N VAL A 6 35.69 14.47 -19.54
CA VAL A 6 35.72 13.56 -18.38
C VAL A 6 36.47 12.30 -18.83
N ASN A 7 37.45 11.92 -18.01
CA ASN A 7 38.41 10.84 -18.21
C ASN A 7 37.79 9.56 -18.81
N ASN A 8 38.19 9.23 -20.04
CA ASN A 8 37.87 7.97 -20.71
C ASN A 8 38.83 6.85 -20.26
N ALA A 9 38.90 6.59 -18.95
CA ALA A 9 39.39 5.32 -18.43
C ALA A 9 38.16 4.41 -18.30
N GLY A 10 38.01 3.46 -19.23
CA GLY A 10 36.89 2.51 -19.24
C GLY A 10 36.79 1.76 -17.92
N PHE A 11 35.57 1.43 -17.49
CA PHE A 11 35.35 0.66 -16.28
C PHE A 11 35.74 -0.79 -16.51
N VAL A 12 36.25 -1.47 -15.48
CA VAL A 12 36.59 -2.90 -15.55
C VAL A 12 35.38 -3.74 -16.02
N LEU A 13 34.17 -3.32 -15.65
CA LEU A 13 32.93 -3.98 -16.01
C LEU A 13 32.48 -3.75 -17.46
N ASP A 14 33.00 -2.75 -18.17
CA ASP A 14 32.57 -2.43 -19.55
C ASP A 14 32.78 -3.63 -20.49
N HIS A 15 33.82 -4.43 -20.27
CA HIS A 15 34.10 -5.65 -21.02
C HIS A 15 32.98 -6.71 -20.98
N TYR A 16 32.11 -6.66 -19.97
CA TYR A 16 31.02 -7.61 -19.80
C TYR A 16 29.67 -7.11 -20.33
N PHE A 17 29.56 -5.82 -20.68
CA PHE A 17 28.31 -5.16 -21.05
C PHE A 17 28.34 -4.65 -22.49
N ASP A 18 27.40 -5.15 -23.31
CA ASP A 18 27.04 -4.51 -24.58
C ASP A 18 25.88 -3.50 -24.39
N GLU A 19 25.43 -2.85 -25.47
CA GLU A 19 24.30 -1.91 -25.43
C GLU A 19 22.99 -2.54 -24.93
N GLN A 20 22.82 -3.86 -25.06
CA GLN A 20 21.59 -4.57 -24.70
C GLN A 20 21.64 -5.24 -23.33
N THR A 21 22.82 -5.35 -22.71
CA THR A 21 23.02 -6.02 -21.43
C THR A 21 22.56 -5.12 -20.29
N MET A 22 21.58 -5.60 -19.52
CA MET A 22 21.02 -4.87 -18.38
C MET A 22 21.65 -5.29 -17.06
N SER A 23 22.00 -6.57 -16.94
CA SER A 23 22.63 -7.08 -15.74
C SER A 23 23.50 -8.29 -16.04
N LEU A 24 24.56 -8.42 -15.24
CA LEU A 24 25.52 -9.50 -15.23
C LEU A 24 25.36 -10.26 -13.91
N HIS A 25 25.32 -11.59 -13.98
CA HIS A 25 25.16 -12.48 -12.83
C HIS A 25 26.32 -13.46 -12.85
N LEU A 26 27.18 -13.37 -11.84
CA LEU A 26 28.42 -14.13 -11.70
C LEU A 26 28.34 -14.99 -10.46
N LYS A 27 28.68 -16.28 -10.59
CA LYS A 27 28.81 -17.21 -9.48
C LYS A 27 30.07 -18.03 -9.67
N ALA A 28 30.83 -18.23 -8.59
CA ALA A 28 32.07 -18.99 -8.65
C ALA A 28 31.86 -20.38 -9.27
N ASN A 29 32.74 -20.72 -10.22
CA ASN A 29 32.77 -21.97 -10.98
C ASN A 29 31.50 -22.25 -11.80
N ARG A 30 30.81 -21.20 -12.26
CA ARG A 30 29.61 -21.31 -13.11
C ARG A 30 29.74 -20.46 -14.39
N PRO A 31 28.97 -20.80 -15.43
CA PRO A 31 28.87 -19.96 -16.63
C PRO A 31 28.40 -18.54 -16.30
N ILE A 32 28.96 -17.55 -17.01
CA ILE A 32 28.54 -16.16 -16.91
C ILE A 32 27.14 -15.99 -17.50
N LEU A 33 26.23 -15.38 -16.73
CA LEU A 33 24.87 -15.10 -17.18
C LEU A 33 24.68 -13.60 -17.38
N ARG A 34 24.20 -13.23 -18.58
CA ARG A 34 23.82 -11.86 -18.94
C ARG A 34 22.32 -11.81 -19.18
N LYS A 35 21.61 -10.85 -18.59
CA LYS A 35 20.21 -10.56 -18.95
C LYS A 35 20.18 -9.43 -19.96
N LYS A 36 19.74 -9.73 -21.19
CA LYS A 36 19.66 -8.76 -22.30
C LYS A 36 18.21 -8.40 -22.61
N GLY A 37 17.97 -7.16 -23.04
CA GLY A 37 16.65 -6.67 -23.48
C GLY A 37 16.22 -5.37 -22.80
N LYS A 38 14.90 -5.17 -22.68
CA LYS A 38 14.27 -4.00 -22.04
C LYS A 38 13.56 -4.42 -20.73
N PRO A 39 13.24 -3.48 -19.82
CA PRO A 39 12.34 -3.77 -18.69
C PRO A 39 11.06 -4.47 -19.18
N GLY A 40 10.68 -5.58 -18.54
CA GLY A 40 9.52 -6.40 -18.94
C GLY A 40 9.80 -7.47 -19.99
N GLU A 41 10.85 -7.34 -20.81
CA GLU A 41 11.20 -8.26 -21.91
C GLU A 41 12.67 -8.71 -21.84
N ARG A 42 13.03 -9.39 -20.75
CA ARG A 42 14.42 -9.80 -20.48
C ARG A 42 14.64 -11.26 -20.87
N LYS A 43 15.71 -11.53 -21.64
CA LYS A 43 16.13 -12.90 -21.97
C LYS A 43 17.49 -13.21 -21.35
N PRO A 44 17.63 -14.37 -20.65
CA PRO A 44 18.93 -14.82 -20.17
C PRO A 44 19.76 -15.31 -21.36
N VAL A 45 21.01 -14.87 -21.40
CA VAL A 45 22.03 -15.32 -22.35
C VAL A 45 23.20 -15.87 -21.54
N VAL A 46 23.54 -17.12 -21.81
CA VAL A 46 24.62 -17.85 -21.13
C VAL A 46 25.49 -18.48 -22.21
N ASP A 47 26.80 -18.29 -22.11
CA ASP A 47 27.76 -19.08 -22.85
C ASP A 47 28.30 -20.19 -21.94
N PRO A 48 28.01 -21.48 -22.20
CA PRO A 48 28.50 -22.59 -21.39
C PRO A 48 30.03 -22.68 -21.31
N ASN A 49 30.75 -22.08 -22.26
CA ASN A 49 32.21 -22.12 -22.32
C ASN A 49 32.88 -20.96 -21.54
N GLU A 50 32.12 -19.91 -21.22
CA GLU A 50 32.60 -18.75 -20.48
C GLU A 50 32.34 -18.96 -18.98
N ILE A 51 33.25 -19.68 -18.31
CA ILE A 51 33.13 -19.99 -16.87
C ILE A 51 33.82 -18.90 -16.04
N MET A 52 33.08 -18.34 -15.07
CA MET A 52 33.67 -17.50 -14.03
C MET A 52 34.30 -18.38 -12.96
N THR A 53 35.63 -18.48 -12.91
CA THR A 53 36.34 -19.21 -11.87
C THR A 53 36.26 -18.48 -10.53
N LYS A 54 36.46 -19.19 -9.42
CA LYS A 54 36.50 -18.57 -8.09
C LYS A 54 37.62 -17.52 -8.00
N GLU A 55 38.80 -17.83 -8.53
CA GLU A 55 39.96 -16.95 -8.55
C GLU A 55 39.70 -15.71 -9.42
N GLY A 56 39.08 -15.90 -10.59
CA GLY A 56 38.71 -14.79 -11.48
C GLY A 56 37.69 -13.85 -10.86
N LEU A 57 36.68 -14.40 -10.17
CA LEU A 57 35.68 -13.59 -9.48
C LEU A 57 36.29 -12.79 -8.33
N LEU A 58 37.19 -13.38 -7.54
CA LEU A 58 37.92 -12.68 -6.48
C LEU A 58 38.80 -11.56 -7.05
N ALA A 59 39.54 -11.83 -8.13
CA ALA A 59 40.37 -10.82 -8.77
C ALA A 59 39.56 -9.63 -9.29
N LEU A 60 38.39 -9.89 -9.90
CA LEU A 60 37.46 -8.86 -10.34
C LEU A 60 36.92 -8.03 -9.16
N ILE A 61 36.57 -8.69 -8.05
CA ILE A 61 36.15 -8.01 -6.83
C ILE A 61 37.26 -7.08 -6.31
N ASP A 62 38.50 -7.56 -6.25
CA ASP A 62 39.65 -6.74 -5.80
C ASP A 62 39.87 -5.53 -6.72
N GLU A 63 39.65 -5.68 -8.02
CA GLU A 63 39.76 -4.59 -8.99
C GLU A 63 38.67 -3.54 -8.81
N LEU A 64 37.43 -3.97 -8.56
CA LEU A 64 36.32 -3.09 -8.24
C LEU A 64 36.55 -2.29 -6.96
N PHE A 65 37.15 -2.90 -5.93
CA PHE A 65 37.54 -2.16 -4.72
C PHE A 65 38.64 -1.13 -4.98
N ARG A 66 39.60 -1.41 -5.88
CA ARG A 66 40.58 -0.42 -6.33
C ARG A 66 39.92 0.75 -7.07
N GLU A 67 38.92 0.49 -7.91
CA GLU A 67 38.13 1.55 -8.55
C GLU A 67 37.41 2.42 -7.52
N VAL A 68 36.81 1.82 -6.48
CA VAL A 68 36.18 2.54 -5.36
C VAL A 68 37.17 3.43 -4.60
N GLU A 69 38.44 3.03 -4.48
CA GLU A 69 39.46 3.84 -3.81
C GLU A 69 40.01 4.98 -4.67
N THR A 70 39.95 4.85 -6.00
CA THR A 70 40.65 5.74 -6.94
C THR A 70 39.74 6.66 -7.73
N ARG A 71 38.44 6.35 -7.85
CA ARG A 71 37.47 7.12 -8.62
C ARG A 71 36.54 7.90 -7.71
N GLU A 72 36.15 9.10 -8.15
CA GLU A 72 35.21 9.96 -7.42
C GLU A 72 33.75 9.48 -7.60
N ASP A 73 33.44 8.85 -8.74
CA ASP A 73 32.12 8.30 -9.07
C ASP A 73 31.93 6.85 -8.58
N ALA A 74 32.78 6.39 -7.66
CA ALA A 74 32.72 5.05 -7.10
C ALA A 74 32.75 5.09 -5.58
N PHE A 75 31.83 4.37 -4.95
CA PHE A 75 31.75 4.27 -3.49
C PHE A 75 31.18 2.93 -3.06
N LEU A 76 31.62 2.48 -1.88
CA LEU A 76 30.95 1.40 -1.16
C LEU A 76 29.66 1.99 -0.55
N GLU A 77 28.50 1.40 -0.80
CA GLU A 77 27.21 1.84 -0.26
C GLU A 77 26.79 0.99 0.94
N ILE A 78 27.02 -0.33 0.90
CA ILE A 78 26.77 -1.23 2.03
C ILE A 78 28.03 -2.06 2.30
N ASN A 79 28.48 -2.07 3.55
CA ASN A 79 29.66 -2.80 3.99
C ASN A 79 29.32 -3.79 5.14
N ARG A 80 28.59 -4.86 4.84
CA ARG A 80 28.30 -5.93 5.82
C ARG A 80 29.31 -7.06 5.69
N GLU A 81 29.45 -7.88 6.73
CA GLU A 81 30.42 -8.99 6.75
C GLU A 81 30.25 -9.94 5.55
N LEU A 82 29.02 -10.38 5.28
CA LEU A 82 28.70 -11.37 4.24
C LEU A 82 28.09 -10.79 2.97
N SER A 83 27.88 -9.47 2.90
CA SER A 83 27.40 -8.81 1.68
C SER A 83 27.91 -7.39 1.54
N LYS A 84 28.22 -7.01 0.31
CA LYS A 84 28.68 -5.66 -0.06
C LYS A 84 27.79 -5.12 -1.16
N VAL A 85 27.52 -3.82 -1.15
CA VAL A 85 26.90 -3.12 -2.28
C VAL A 85 27.81 -1.97 -2.65
N LEU A 86 28.24 -1.94 -3.91
CA LEU A 86 29.10 -0.90 -4.47
C LEU A 86 28.34 -0.16 -5.56
N GLN A 87 28.58 1.15 -5.65
CA GLN A 87 28.28 1.94 -6.82
C GLN A 87 29.60 2.25 -7.52
N VAL A 88 29.72 1.92 -8.80
CA VAL A 88 30.91 2.20 -9.61
C VAL A 88 30.45 2.78 -10.95
N GLY A 89 30.54 4.11 -11.07
CA GLY A 89 29.95 4.84 -12.19
C GLY A 89 28.47 4.49 -12.36
N PRO A 90 28.04 3.99 -13.54
CA PRO A 90 26.65 3.59 -13.76
C PRO A 90 26.32 2.21 -13.21
N TYR A 91 27.25 1.46 -12.62
CA TYR A 91 27.02 0.09 -12.20
C TYR A 91 26.71 -0.02 -10.71
N ARG A 92 25.58 -0.62 -10.39
CA ARG A 92 25.28 -1.09 -9.03
C ARG A 92 25.67 -2.54 -8.90
N ILE A 93 26.53 -2.83 -7.93
CA ILE A 93 27.16 -4.14 -7.77
C ILE A 93 26.78 -4.69 -6.40
N VAL A 94 26.21 -5.88 -6.35
CA VAL A 94 25.91 -6.62 -5.12
C VAL A 94 26.82 -7.83 -5.06
N ILE A 95 27.62 -7.95 -4.01
CA ILE A 95 28.50 -9.10 -3.75
C ILE A 95 28.00 -9.84 -2.52
N VAL A 96 27.90 -11.16 -2.60
CA VAL A 96 27.47 -12.03 -1.48
C VAL A 96 28.49 -13.14 -1.27
N TYR A 97 28.84 -13.37 -0.01
CA TYR A 97 29.82 -14.36 0.42
C TYR A 97 29.16 -15.51 1.20
N ALA A 98 29.78 -16.69 1.17
CA ALA A 98 29.39 -17.78 2.06
C ALA A 98 29.66 -17.40 3.54
N PRO A 99 28.83 -17.83 4.51
CA PRO A 99 27.73 -18.78 4.38
C PRO A 99 26.36 -18.16 4.07
N LEU A 100 26.25 -16.86 3.79
CA LEU A 100 24.96 -16.25 3.42
C LEU A 100 24.43 -16.84 2.10
N SER A 101 25.35 -17.15 1.18
CA SER A 101 25.14 -17.93 -0.04
C SER A 101 25.93 -19.25 0.02
N ASP A 102 25.68 -20.16 -0.92
CA ASP A 102 26.41 -21.44 -1.07
C ASP A 102 27.82 -21.28 -1.70
N GLY A 103 28.17 -20.05 -2.08
CA GLY A 103 29.46 -19.67 -2.67
C GLY A 103 29.49 -18.17 -2.99
N ILE A 104 30.63 -17.67 -3.46
CA ILE A 104 30.73 -16.24 -3.82
C ILE A 104 29.89 -15.98 -5.08
N GLU A 105 29.02 -14.99 -5.01
CA GLU A 105 28.27 -14.49 -6.16
C GLU A 105 28.32 -12.96 -6.24
N MET A 106 28.20 -12.46 -7.47
CA MET A 106 28.15 -11.03 -7.76
C MET A 106 27.07 -10.74 -8.79
N THR A 107 26.20 -9.80 -8.49
CA THR A 107 25.20 -9.27 -9.42
C THR A 107 25.54 -7.83 -9.75
N VAL A 108 25.72 -7.52 -11.03
CA VAL A 108 25.94 -6.17 -11.53
C VAL A 108 24.71 -5.73 -12.30
N VAL A 109 24.15 -4.58 -11.97
CA VAL A 109 23.01 -3.99 -12.66
C VAL A 109 23.45 -2.64 -13.23
N ARG A 110 23.19 -2.43 -14.52
CA ARG A 110 23.27 -1.11 -15.14
C ARG A 110 21.85 -0.54 -15.15
N PRO A 111 21.55 0.56 -14.42
CA PRO A 111 20.25 1.20 -14.42
C PRO A 111 19.78 1.51 -15.83
N VAL A 112 18.47 1.47 -16.01
CA VAL A 112 17.83 1.63 -17.30
C VAL A 112 17.68 3.12 -17.61
N LYS A 113 17.80 3.45 -18.90
CA LYS A 113 17.60 4.78 -19.52
C LYS A 113 16.77 5.75 -18.67
N LYS A 114 17.34 6.92 -18.32
CA LYS A 114 16.63 8.06 -17.73
C LYS A 114 15.48 8.46 -18.67
N MET A 115 14.30 8.73 -18.11
CA MET A 115 13.19 9.33 -18.85
C MET A 115 13.13 10.82 -18.53
N THR A 116 12.91 11.66 -19.53
CA THR A 116 12.66 13.10 -19.30
C THR A 116 11.18 13.34 -19.03
N MET A 117 10.85 14.48 -18.42
CA MET A 117 9.45 14.79 -18.10
C MET A 117 8.60 14.94 -19.38
N GLU A 118 9.20 15.40 -20.48
CA GLU A 118 8.56 15.51 -21.80
C GLU A 118 8.17 14.15 -22.37
N GLU A 119 8.95 13.09 -22.12
CA GLU A 119 8.63 11.72 -22.59
C GLU A 119 7.35 11.16 -21.92
N TYR A 120 6.90 11.73 -20.80
CA TYR A 120 5.63 11.36 -20.16
C TYR A 120 4.40 12.03 -20.81
N ASN A 121 4.58 13.00 -21.72
CA ASN A 121 3.49 13.70 -22.41
C ASN A 121 2.37 14.18 -21.47
N LEU A 122 2.73 14.78 -20.35
CA LEU A 122 1.76 15.28 -19.37
C LEU A 122 0.92 16.40 -19.97
N ASP A 123 -0.35 16.46 -19.55
CA ASP A 123 -1.21 17.61 -19.84
C ASP A 123 -0.57 18.90 -19.28
N PRO A 124 -0.63 20.04 -20.00
CA PRO A 124 -0.03 21.29 -19.52
C PRO A 124 -0.52 21.74 -18.14
N GLU A 125 -1.79 21.50 -17.78
CA GLU A 125 -2.28 21.83 -16.44
C GLU A 125 -1.67 20.94 -15.36
N LEU A 126 -1.47 19.65 -15.67
CA LEU A 126 -0.81 18.71 -14.76
C LEU A 126 0.67 19.06 -14.60
N PHE A 127 1.35 19.39 -15.69
CA PHE A 127 2.74 19.83 -15.63
C PHE A 127 2.90 21.10 -14.79
N ASP A 128 2.03 22.11 -14.98
CA ASP A 128 2.00 23.32 -14.16
C ASP A 128 1.69 23.03 -12.68
N LEU A 129 0.75 22.11 -12.40
CA LEU A 129 0.46 21.66 -11.04
C LEU A 129 1.73 21.13 -10.37
N LEU A 130 2.44 20.20 -11.02
CA LEU A 130 3.63 19.57 -10.45
C LEU A 130 4.82 20.52 -10.35
N ARG A 131 5.03 21.37 -11.36
CA ARG A 131 6.16 22.30 -11.38
C ARG A 131 6.01 23.44 -10.39
N ASN A 132 4.80 24.01 -10.25
CA ASN A 132 4.63 25.33 -9.62
C ASN A 132 3.71 25.35 -8.39
N LYS A 133 2.80 24.38 -8.22
CA LYS A 133 1.72 24.47 -7.22
C LYS A 133 1.80 23.40 -6.14
N ALA A 134 2.07 22.16 -6.52
CA ALA A 134 2.14 21.03 -5.61
C ALA A 134 3.43 21.10 -4.79
N GLN A 135 3.32 20.89 -3.48
CA GLN A 135 4.43 21.06 -2.54
C GLN A 135 4.60 19.83 -1.64
N GLY A 136 3.55 19.05 -1.40
CA GLY A 136 3.57 17.75 -0.75
C GLY A 136 3.08 16.68 -1.72
N ILE A 137 3.99 16.14 -2.51
CA ILE A 137 3.70 15.17 -3.56
C ILE A 137 4.02 13.76 -3.05
N LEU A 138 3.09 12.83 -3.23
CA LEU A 138 3.37 11.39 -3.12
C LEU A 138 3.30 10.72 -4.48
N ILE A 139 4.39 10.06 -4.89
CA ILE A 139 4.43 9.19 -6.05
C ILE A 139 4.18 7.76 -5.57
N SER A 140 3.03 7.21 -5.97
CA SER A 140 2.50 5.93 -5.54
C SER A 140 2.37 4.95 -6.71
N GLY A 141 2.25 3.66 -6.40
CA GLY A 141 2.19 2.59 -7.41
C GLY A 141 2.87 1.29 -6.98
N ALA A 142 2.57 0.20 -7.69
CA ALA A 142 3.11 -1.11 -7.41
C ALA A 142 4.66 -1.15 -7.51
N PRO A 143 5.34 -2.10 -6.87
CA PRO A 143 6.76 -2.32 -7.11
C PRO A 143 7.06 -2.49 -8.62
N GLY A 144 8.12 -1.85 -9.11
CA GLY A 144 8.47 -1.90 -10.53
C GLY A 144 7.59 -1.06 -11.48
N SER A 145 6.64 -0.26 -10.98
CA SER A 145 5.78 0.57 -11.84
C SER A 145 6.47 1.78 -12.47
N GLY A 146 7.72 2.09 -12.10
CA GLY A 146 8.47 3.25 -12.64
C GLY A 146 8.43 4.51 -11.77
N LYS A 147 8.06 4.42 -10.48
CA LYS A 147 7.98 5.56 -9.55
C LYS A 147 9.28 6.35 -9.41
N SER A 148 10.39 5.68 -9.07
CA SER A 148 11.69 6.35 -8.91
C SER A 148 12.20 6.93 -10.23
N THR A 149 11.85 6.33 -11.37
CA THR A 149 12.11 6.91 -12.69
C THR A 149 11.34 8.22 -12.91
N PHE A 150 10.04 8.26 -12.56
CA PHE A 150 9.26 9.49 -12.62
C PHE A 150 9.77 10.55 -11.63
N ALA A 151 10.14 10.12 -10.42
CA ALA A 151 10.73 11.01 -9.42
C ALA A 151 12.02 11.65 -9.94
N GLY A 152 12.91 10.87 -10.58
CA GLY A 152 14.10 11.37 -11.26
C GLY A 152 13.78 12.40 -12.35
N ALA A 153 12.79 12.14 -13.20
CA ALA A 153 12.36 13.08 -14.23
C ALA A 153 11.84 14.40 -13.63
N LEU A 154 11.12 14.33 -12.51
CA LEU A 154 10.60 15.51 -11.81
C LEU A 154 11.73 16.29 -11.12
N ILE A 155 12.72 15.60 -10.56
CA ILE A 155 13.94 16.20 -10.02
C ILE A 155 14.64 17.02 -11.10
N ASP A 156 14.81 16.48 -12.30
CA ASP A 156 15.48 17.18 -13.40
C ASP A 156 14.74 18.48 -13.78
N VAL A 157 13.41 18.51 -13.71
CA VAL A 157 12.60 19.73 -13.93
C VAL A 157 12.88 20.77 -12.84
N TYR A 158 12.81 20.37 -11.56
CA TYR A 158 13.08 21.30 -10.46
C TYR A 158 14.52 21.80 -10.48
N HIS A 159 15.47 20.96 -10.86
CA HIS A 159 16.88 21.30 -10.99
C HIS A 159 17.10 22.32 -12.11
N ALA A 160 16.45 22.14 -13.26
CA ALA A 160 16.51 23.12 -14.36
C ALA A 160 15.97 24.50 -13.96
N ASP A 161 15.11 24.56 -12.95
CA ASP A 161 14.60 25.80 -12.34
C ASP A 161 15.51 26.38 -11.26
N ASN A 162 16.70 25.79 -11.04
CA ASN A 162 17.70 26.17 -10.04
C ASN A 162 17.24 26.01 -8.58
N HIS A 163 16.30 25.10 -8.32
CA HIS A 163 15.95 24.75 -6.94
C HIS A 163 17.10 23.98 -6.27
N ILE A 164 17.29 24.21 -4.97
CA ILE A 164 18.19 23.42 -4.14
C ILE A 164 17.49 22.11 -3.77
N ILE A 165 18.05 21.00 -4.25
CA ILE A 165 17.44 19.68 -4.14
C ILE A 165 18.31 18.76 -3.29
N LYS A 166 17.66 18.02 -2.40
CA LYS A 166 18.27 16.97 -1.60
C LYS A 166 17.46 15.68 -1.72
N THR A 167 18.11 14.51 -1.70
CA THR A 167 17.39 13.23 -1.66
C THR A 167 17.67 12.45 -0.39
N ILE A 168 16.73 11.61 0.00
CA ILE A 168 16.84 10.66 1.10
C ILE A 168 16.50 9.29 0.51
N GLU A 169 17.45 8.37 0.56
CA GLU A 169 17.36 7.06 -0.09
C GLU A 169 17.88 5.95 0.84
N SER A 170 17.56 4.70 0.53
CA SER A 170 18.03 3.56 1.33
C SER A 170 18.03 2.26 0.53
N PRO A 171 19.05 1.95 -0.28
CA PRO A 171 20.27 2.73 -0.58
C PRO A 171 20.08 3.75 -1.72
N ARG A 172 21.08 4.62 -1.96
CA ARG A 172 21.09 5.59 -3.07
C ARG A 172 21.04 4.90 -4.44
N ASP A 173 19.92 5.00 -5.16
CA ASP A 173 19.63 4.37 -6.46
C ASP A 173 19.34 5.37 -7.57
N LEU A 174 18.92 6.58 -7.22
CA LEU A 174 18.64 7.62 -8.21
C LEU A 174 19.94 8.08 -8.88
N MET A 175 19.96 8.06 -10.21
CA MET A 175 21.04 8.62 -11.03
C MET A 175 20.74 10.09 -11.28
N LEU A 176 21.35 10.99 -10.53
CA LEU A 176 21.04 12.43 -10.54
C LEU A 176 22.18 13.27 -11.11
N ASN A 177 22.00 14.58 -11.18
CA ASN A 177 23.08 15.53 -11.47
C ASN A 177 23.99 15.66 -10.23
N ASP A 178 25.28 15.90 -10.43
CA ASP A 178 26.29 16.05 -9.36
C ASP A 178 25.98 17.24 -8.43
N ASP A 179 25.23 18.25 -8.90
CA ASP A 179 24.76 19.38 -8.10
C ASP A 179 23.69 18.98 -7.05
N ILE A 180 23.16 17.75 -7.12
CA ILE A 180 22.10 17.26 -6.24
C ILE A 180 22.68 16.37 -5.13
N VAL A 181 22.44 16.75 -3.88
CA VAL A 181 22.99 16.04 -2.72
C VAL A 181 22.09 14.86 -2.33
N GLN A 182 22.67 13.67 -2.24
CA GLN A 182 21.96 12.44 -1.86
C GLN A 182 22.37 11.95 -0.47
N TYR A 183 21.39 11.82 0.44
CA TYR A 183 21.55 11.20 1.75
C TYR A 183 21.11 9.74 1.72
N SER A 184 21.78 8.90 2.51
CA SER A 184 21.45 7.47 2.64
C SER A 184 21.21 7.14 4.11
N PHE A 185 20.10 6.46 4.42
CA PHE A 185 19.90 5.90 5.77
C PHE A 185 20.86 4.75 6.10
N THR A 186 21.65 4.31 5.11
CA THR A 186 22.75 3.40 5.38
C THR A 186 23.85 4.06 6.21
N TYR A 187 23.99 5.39 6.12
CA TYR A 187 25.06 6.16 6.74
C TYR A 187 24.59 7.09 7.86
N GLY A 188 23.35 7.58 7.78
CA GLY A 188 22.77 8.49 8.76
C GLY A 188 21.50 7.94 9.37
N SER A 189 21.24 8.29 10.63
CA SER A 189 19.96 8.00 11.28
C SER A 189 18.86 8.94 10.78
N HIS A 190 17.59 8.57 10.98
CA HIS A 190 16.44 9.46 10.73
C HIS A 190 16.56 10.81 11.43
N ASP A 191 17.02 10.83 12.70
CA ASP A 191 17.16 12.06 13.47
C ASP A 191 18.27 12.97 12.89
N GLU A 192 19.41 12.38 12.52
CA GLU A 192 20.51 13.14 11.92
C GLU A 192 20.13 13.75 10.56
N VAL A 193 19.52 12.94 9.68
CA VAL A 193 19.04 13.42 8.38
C VAL A 193 17.98 14.51 8.56
N ARG A 194 17.06 14.33 9.52
CA ARG A 194 16.07 15.36 9.87
C ARG A 194 16.74 16.67 10.25
N ASP A 195 17.64 16.64 11.21
CA ASP A 195 18.25 17.85 11.77
C ASP A 195 19.06 18.60 10.70
N ILE A 196 19.80 17.87 9.85
CA ILE A 196 20.52 18.46 8.70
C ILE A 196 19.56 19.12 7.72
N LEU A 197 18.45 18.48 7.37
CA LEU A 197 17.48 19.03 6.41
C LEU A 197 16.72 20.23 6.97
N LEU A 198 16.36 20.21 8.25
CA LEU A 198 15.73 21.35 8.93
C LEU A 198 16.67 22.56 9.08
N LEU A 199 17.98 22.32 9.19
CA LEU A 199 18.99 23.37 9.22
C LEU A 199 19.31 23.92 7.82
N SER A 200 19.44 23.04 6.84
CA SER A 200 19.82 23.43 5.48
C SER A 200 18.68 23.94 4.61
N ARG A 201 17.42 23.59 4.94
CA ARG A 201 16.19 24.06 4.31
C ARG A 201 16.26 24.10 2.77
N PRO A 202 16.47 22.95 2.11
CA PRO A 202 16.39 22.88 0.65
C PRO A 202 14.99 23.29 0.17
N ASP A 203 14.89 23.73 -1.08
CA ASP A 203 13.59 24.03 -1.71
C ASP A 203 12.77 22.74 -1.84
N TYR A 204 13.41 21.66 -2.29
CA TYR A 204 12.79 20.35 -2.42
C TYR A 204 13.62 19.23 -1.79
N THR A 205 12.94 18.29 -1.14
CA THR A 205 13.52 17.01 -0.72
C THR A 205 12.75 15.83 -1.30
N ILE A 206 13.48 14.90 -1.92
CA ILE A 206 12.90 13.68 -2.48
C ILE A 206 13.19 12.54 -1.53
N TYR A 207 12.14 11.87 -1.08
CA TYR A 207 12.25 10.76 -0.15
C TYR A 207 11.86 9.48 -0.90
N ASP A 208 12.86 8.74 -1.37
CA ASP A 208 12.61 7.45 -2.01
C ASP A 208 12.37 6.37 -0.94
N GLU A 209 11.27 5.63 -1.12
CA GLU A 209 10.80 4.56 -0.23
C GLU A 209 10.30 4.98 1.18
N VAL A 210 9.27 5.82 1.23
CA VAL A 210 8.51 6.10 2.46
C VAL A 210 7.66 4.89 2.83
N ARG A 211 7.92 4.24 3.97
CA ARG A 211 7.28 2.94 4.29
C ARG A 211 6.77 2.85 5.72
N ASN A 212 7.45 3.45 6.68
CA ASN A 212 7.30 3.18 8.11
C ASN A 212 6.89 4.45 8.88
N LYS A 213 6.47 4.28 10.14
CA LYS A 213 6.12 5.40 11.02
C LYS A 213 7.24 6.46 11.16
N PRO A 214 8.53 6.10 11.34
CA PRO A 214 9.61 7.09 11.33
C PRO A 214 9.69 7.89 10.03
N ASP A 215 9.47 7.25 8.87
CA ASP A 215 9.50 7.91 7.58
C ASP A 215 8.33 8.91 7.45
N PHE A 216 7.12 8.51 7.86
CA PHE A 216 5.96 9.40 7.86
C PHE A 216 6.14 10.60 8.79
N ASN A 217 6.75 10.39 9.96
CA ASN A 217 7.05 11.48 10.88
C ASN A 217 8.07 12.44 10.29
N LEU A 218 9.17 11.93 9.70
CA LEU A 218 10.17 12.75 9.04
C LEU A 218 9.56 13.54 7.88
N TYR A 219 8.77 12.89 7.03
CA TYR A 219 8.06 13.55 5.93
C TYR A 219 7.16 14.69 6.44
N LYS A 220 6.36 14.43 7.47
CA LYS A 220 5.52 15.44 8.13
C LYS A 220 6.36 16.61 8.67
N ASP A 221 7.41 16.32 9.44
CA ASP A 221 8.22 17.34 10.11
C ASP A 221 8.88 18.27 9.07
N LEU A 222 9.46 17.71 8.01
CA LEU A 222 10.07 18.48 6.92
C LEU A 222 9.02 19.36 6.21
N ARG A 223 7.87 18.78 5.84
CA ARG A 223 6.86 19.50 5.07
C ARG A 223 6.22 20.65 5.84
N LEU A 224 6.02 20.49 7.15
CA LEU A 224 5.50 21.54 8.03
C LEU A 224 6.48 22.72 8.19
N THR A 225 7.76 22.54 7.85
CA THR A 225 8.73 23.66 7.81
C THR A 225 8.76 24.41 6.48
N GLY A 226 7.93 24.01 5.52
CA GLY A 226 7.81 24.65 4.21
C GLY A 226 8.69 24.05 3.11
N ILE A 227 9.45 22.99 3.41
CA ILE A 227 10.22 22.25 2.40
C ILE A 227 9.25 21.53 1.46
N GLY A 228 9.40 21.70 0.15
CA GLY A 228 8.67 20.91 -0.84
C GLY A 228 9.12 19.45 -0.78
N LEU A 229 8.19 18.51 -0.74
CA LEU A 229 8.51 17.08 -0.65
C LEU A 229 7.92 16.26 -1.78
N VAL A 230 8.74 15.35 -2.30
CA VAL A 230 8.30 14.28 -3.19
C VAL A 230 8.60 12.94 -2.52
N GLY A 231 7.58 12.25 -2.04
CA GLY A 231 7.71 10.96 -1.38
C GLY A 231 7.37 9.82 -2.32
N VAL A 232 8.21 8.80 -2.43
CA VAL A 232 7.91 7.60 -3.20
C VAL A 232 7.38 6.52 -2.27
N ILE A 233 6.19 5.97 -2.56
CA ILE A 233 5.52 4.98 -1.72
C ILE A 233 4.94 3.83 -2.52
N HIS A 234 5.02 2.62 -1.97
CA HIS A 234 4.35 1.47 -2.58
C HIS A 234 2.88 1.44 -2.21
N ALA A 235 2.00 1.48 -3.21
CA ALA A 235 0.57 1.37 -3.03
C ALA A 235 -0.05 0.69 -4.26
N THR A 236 -1.01 -0.21 -4.03
CA THR A 236 -1.75 -0.86 -5.12
C THR A 236 -2.90 0.00 -5.64
N LYS A 237 -3.44 0.88 -4.80
CA LYS A 237 -4.40 1.92 -5.19
C LYS A 237 -3.88 3.29 -4.73
N PRO A 238 -4.24 4.37 -5.43
CA PRO A 238 -3.82 5.72 -5.04
C PRO A 238 -4.23 6.08 -3.60
N ILE A 239 -5.46 5.76 -3.19
CA ILE A 239 -5.99 6.08 -1.86
C ILE A 239 -5.23 5.39 -0.71
N ASP A 240 -4.66 4.20 -0.97
CA ASP A 240 -3.89 3.44 0.04
C ASP A 240 -2.62 4.21 0.45
N SER A 241 -2.09 5.07 -0.42
CA SER A 241 -0.91 5.90 -0.11
C SER A 241 -1.21 6.93 0.99
N ILE A 242 -2.38 7.57 0.92
CA ILE A 242 -2.86 8.54 1.92
C ILE A 242 -3.18 7.81 3.24
N GLN A 243 -3.82 6.65 3.15
CA GLN A 243 -4.20 5.86 4.33
C GLN A 243 -3.02 5.47 5.21
N ARG A 244 -1.82 5.32 4.64
CA ARG A 244 -0.62 5.00 5.43
C ARG A 244 -0.18 6.12 6.37
N PHE A 245 -0.52 7.37 6.06
CA PHE A 245 -0.24 8.52 6.91
C PHE A 245 -1.27 8.66 8.05
N ILE A 246 -2.46 8.04 7.90
CA ILE A 246 -3.49 8.06 8.94
C ILE A 246 -2.97 7.35 10.20
N GLY A 247 -3.05 8.04 11.34
CA GLY A 247 -2.56 7.55 12.64
C GLY A 247 -1.09 7.90 12.94
N SER A 248 -0.31 8.31 11.93
CA SER A 248 1.00 8.95 12.13
C SER A 248 0.93 10.46 12.01
N VAL A 249 -0.02 10.95 11.20
CA VAL A 249 -0.32 12.37 10.97
C VAL A 249 -1.76 12.63 11.38
N GLU A 250 -1.99 13.74 12.09
CA GLU A 250 -3.33 14.18 12.46
C GLU A 250 -4.14 14.51 11.19
N MET A 251 -5.39 14.08 11.13
CA MET A 251 -6.22 14.20 9.91
C MET A 251 -6.28 15.64 9.38
N GLY A 252 -6.47 16.63 10.27
CA GLY A 252 -6.58 18.04 9.88
C GLY A 252 -5.34 18.64 9.22
N ILE A 253 -4.14 18.05 9.42
CA ILE A 253 -2.90 18.54 8.78
C ILE A 253 -2.49 17.72 7.56
N ILE A 254 -3.17 16.59 7.26
CA ILE A 254 -2.82 15.73 6.12
C ILE A 254 -2.74 16.54 4.82
N PRO A 255 -3.70 17.42 4.45
CA PRO A 255 -3.61 18.18 3.20
C PRO A 255 -2.46 19.19 3.16
N GLN A 256 -1.94 19.61 4.30
CA GLN A 256 -0.75 20.47 4.38
C GLN A 256 0.54 19.67 4.19
N VAL A 257 0.52 18.39 4.58
CA VAL A 257 1.65 17.47 4.41
C VAL A 257 1.65 16.85 3.01
N ILE A 258 0.47 16.47 2.50
CA ILE A 258 0.27 15.82 1.21
C ILE A 258 -0.89 16.52 0.53
N ASP A 259 -0.58 17.35 -0.47
CA ASP A 259 -1.61 18.02 -1.28
C ASP A 259 -1.89 17.26 -2.58
N THR A 260 -0.92 16.49 -3.08
CA THR A 260 -1.01 15.81 -4.38
C THR A 260 -0.50 14.37 -4.29
N VAL A 261 -1.25 13.43 -4.85
CA VAL A 261 -0.81 12.02 -5.01
C VAL A 261 -0.83 11.65 -6.48
N LEU A 262 0.33 11.28 -7.02
CA LEU A 262 0.50 10.71 -8.34
C LEU A 262 0.46 9.19 -8.24
N PHE A 263 -0.32 8.53 -9.08
CA PHE A 263 -0.31 7.08 -9.19
C PHE A 263 0.31 6.66 -10.53
N ILE A 264 1.45 5.97 -10.45
CA ILE A 264 2.20 5.49 -11.60
C ILE A 264 1.87 4.03 -11.84
N ASP A 265 1.34 3.74 -13.03
CA ASP A 265 1.13 2.39 -13.54
C ASP A 265 1.87 2.20 -14.87
N LYS A 266 2.62 1.10 -14.99
CA LYS A 266 3.40 0.74 -16.20
C LYS A 266 4.26 1.89 -16.76
N GLY A 267 4.85 2.69 -15.88
CA GLY A 267 5.71 3.82 -16.26
C GLY A 267 4.96 5.03 -16.80
N GLN A 268 3.68 5.20 -16.50
CA GLN A 268 2.85 6.33 -16.91
C GLN A 268 1.99 6.83 -15.73
N VAL A 269 1.60 8.11 -15.76
CA VAL A 269 0.68 8.69 -14.77
C VAL A 269 -0.74 8.21 -15.08
N ALA A 270 -1.32 7.40 -14.20
CA ALA A 270 -2.64 6.80 -14.39
C ALA A 270 -3.75 7.51 -13.59
N GLU A 271 -3.41 8.12 -12.45
CA GLU A 271 -4.35 8.93 -11.66
C GLU A 271 -3.58 10.01 -10.88
N VAL A 272 -4.24 11.13 -10.63
CA VAL A 272 -3.70 12.24 -9.83
C VAL A 272 -4.77 12.67 -8.84
N LEU A 273 -4.53 12.45 -7.55
CA LEU A 273 -5.45 12.87 -6.48
C LEU A 273 -4.98 14.19 -5.86
N GLN A 274 -5.93 15.06 -5.57
CA GLN A 274 -5.73 16.29 -4.80
C GLN A 274 -6.53 16.23 -3.50
N LEU A 275 -5.92 16.71 -2.42
CA LEU A 275 -6.51 16.71 -1.09
C LEU A 275 -6.85 18.15 -0.68
N GLU A 276 -8.08 18.38 -0.23
CA GLU A 276 -8.52 19.67 0.28
C GLU A 276 -9.28 19.49 1.60
N LEU A 277 -8.92 20.26 2.63
CA LEU A 277 -9.67 20.29 3.88
C LEU A 277 -10.84 21.27 3.75
N THR A 278 -12.05 20.80 4.03
CA THR A 278 -13.26 21.63 4.06
C THR A 278 -14.13 21.30 5.27
N ALA A 279 -15.09 22.17 5.58
CA ALA A 279 -16.09 21.94 6.62
C ALA A 279 -17.44 21.64 5.98
N LYS A 280 -17.91 20.39 6.07
CA LYS A 280 -19.18 19.94 5.49
C LYS A 280 -19.79 18.78 6.28
N VAL A 281 -21.04 18.44 5.97
CA VAL A 281 -21.64 17.17 6.41
C VAL A 281 -21.11 16.06 5.49
N PRO A 282 -20.46 15.00 6.04
CA PRO A 282 -19.95 13.92 5.23
C PRO A 282 -21.04 13.16 4.48
N GLU A 283 -20.67 12.59 3.34
CA GLU A 283 -21.57 11.78 2.53
C GLU A 283 -21.89 10.46 3.25
N GLY A 284 -23.18 10.14 3.36
CA GLY A 284 -23.68 8.99 4.10
C GLY A 284 -24.15 9.30 5.52
N MET A 285 -23.98 10.54 6.01
CA MET A 285 -24.57 11.01 7.26
C MET A 285 -25.92 11.70 7.04
N LEU A 286 -26.75 11.72 8.09
CA LEU A 286 -28.02 12.44 8.05
C LEU A 286 -27.74 13.95 8.01
N SER A 287 -28.54 14.70 7.23
CA SER A 287 -28.40 16.14 7.06
C SER A 287 -28.62 16.97 8.34
N GLU A 288 -29.10 16.34 9.41
CA GLU A 288 -29.30 16.94 10.74
C GLU A 288 -28.02 16.90 11.59
N GLU A 289 -26.97 16.21 11.14
CA GLU A 289 -25.67 16.21 11.82
C GLU A 289 -24.87 17.49 11.54
N LEU A 290 -24.05 17.89 12.51
CA LEU A 290 -23.21 19.08 12.40
C LEU A 290 -22.10 18.89 11.36
N ALA A 291 -21.82 19.96 10.62
CA ALA A 291 -20.66 20.06 9.74
C ALA A 291 -19.38 19.84 10.54
N ARG A 292 -18.44 19.10 9.94
CA ARG A 292 -17.16 18.76 10.54
C ARG A 292 -16.03 18.90 9.52
N PRO A 293 -14.77 18.91 9.98
CA PRO A 293 -13.63 18.83 9.06
C PRO A 293 -13.66 17.54 8.26
N VAL A 294 -13.64 17.66 6.94
CA VAL A 294 -13.60 16.57 5.97
C VAL A 294 -12.50 16.88 4.97
N ILE A 295 -11.59 15.95 4.73
CA ILE A 295 -10.69 16.01 3.58
C ILE A 295 -11.45 15.46 2.38
N VAL A 296 -11.67 16.28 1.37
CA VAL A 296 -12.18 15.83 0.08
C VAL A 296 -10.99 15.45 -0.80
N VAL A 297 -11.02 14.23 -1.32
CA VAL A 297 -9.98 13.71 -2.22
C VAL A 297 -10.57 13.64 -3.62
N SER A 298 -10.06 14.47 -4.52
CA SER A 298 -10.57 14.63 -5.89
C SER A 298 -9.58 14.13 -6.92
N SER A 299 -10.07 13.51 -7.99
CA SER A 299 -9.23 13.23 -9.16
C SER A 299 -9.05 14.52 -9.97
N PHE A 300 -7.79 14.91 -10.18
CA PHE A 300 -7.42 16.03 -11.04
C PHE A 300 -7.68 15.70 -12.51
N LEU A 301 -7.47 14.45 -12.93
CA LEU A 301 -7.70 14.03 -14.31
C LEU A 301 -9.20 13.99 -14.65
N GLN A 302 -10.03 13.52 -13.71
CA GLN A 302 -11.49 13.40 -13.89
C GLN A 302 -12.26 14.65 -13.42
N LYS A 303 -11.57 15.60 -12.75
CA LYS A 303 -12.13 16.84 -12.17
C LYS A 303 -13.35 16.59 -11.27
N LYS A 304 -13.34 15.50 -10.49
CA LYS A 304 -14.45 15.11 -9.61
C LYS A 304 -13.97 14.55 -8.26
N PRO A 305 -14.75 14.73 -7.18
CA PRO A 305 -14.42 14.15 -5.90
C PRO A 305 -14.62 12.62 -5.93
N LEU A 306 -13.68 11.88 -5.36
CA LEU A 306 -13.69 10.41 -5.33
C LEU A 306 -13.83 9.83 -3.93
N TYR A 307 -13.25 10.50 -2.92
CA TYR A 307 -13.29 10.05 -1.54
C TYR A 307 -13.46 11.20 -0.56
N GLU A 308 -13.95 10.88 0.63
CA GLU A 308 -13.95 11.72 1.81
C GLU A 308 -13.18 11.05 2.93
N ILE A 309 -12.37 11.82 3.65
CA ILE A 309 -11.69 11.36 4.86
C ILE A 309 -12.15 12.24 6.02
N TYR A 310 -12.72 11.63 7.05
CA TYR A 310 -13.23 12.36 8.21
C TYR A 310 -13.15 11.52 9.47
N THR A 311 -13.27 12.16 10.62
CA THR A 311 -13.31 11.50 11.92
C THR A 311 -14.74 11.11 12.28
N PHE A 312 -14.90 9.85 12.69
CA PHE A 312 -16.11 9.31 13.27
C PHE A 312 -15.77 8.68 14.62
N GLY A 313 -16.20 9.33 15.71
CA GLY A 313 -15.67 9.04 17.04
C GLY A 313 -14.16 9.34 17.11
N GLU A 314 -13.37 8.36 17.58
CA GLU A 314 -11.90 8.44 17.63
C GLU A 314 -11.21 7.83 16.38
N GLN A 315 -11.99 7.36 15.39
CA GLN A 315 -11.46 6.71 14.20
C GLN A 315 -11.50 7.65 12.99
N VAL A 316 -10.50 7.53 12.12
CA VAL A 316 -10.49 8.19 10.82
C VAL A 316 -11.03 7.21 9.78
N VAL A 317 -12.08 7.61 9.08
CA VAL A 317 -12.77 6.81 8.06
C VAL A 317 -12.46 7.38 6.69
N VAL A 318 -12.21 6.51 5.71
CA VAL A 318 -12.07 6.87 4.30
C VAL A 318 -13.26 6.30 3.54
N MET A 319 -14.12 7.18 3.02
CA MET A 319 -15.36 6.83 2.34
C MET A 319 -15.28 7.15 0.85
N PRO A 320 -15.56 6.20 -0.06
CA PRO A 320 -15.73 6.51 -1.47
C PRO A 320 -17.03 7.29 -1.70
N ILE A 321 -16.97 8.31 -2.54
CA ILE A 321 -18.13 9.07 -3.00
C ILE A 321 -18.78 8.29 -4.13
N GLN A 322 -20.07 7.97 -4.02
CA GLN A 322 -20.79 7.38 -5.13
C GLN A 322 -21.18 8.50 -6.09
N THR A 323 -20.65 8.51 -7.30
CA THR A 323 -21.09 9.47 -8.32
C THR A 323 -22.10 8.84 -9.29
N ASP A 324 -23.03 9.64 -9.81
CA ASP A 324 -23.84 9.26 -10.97
C ASP A 324 -23.01 9.31 -12.27
N GLU A 325 -23.62 8.86 -13.38
CA GLU A 325 -22.97 8.87 -14.70
C GLU A 325 -22.57 10.28 -15.17
N LYS A 326 -23.03 11.34 -14.49
CA LYS A 326 -22.73 12.74 -14.77
C LYS A 326 -21.74 13.35 -13.77
N GLY A 327 -21.19 12.55 -12.84
CA GLY A 327 -20.20 13.01 -11.86
C GLY A 327 -20.78 13.75 -10.65
N ASN A 328 -22.11 13.80 -10.49
CA ASN A 328 -22.72 14.35 -9.29
C ASN A 328 -22.67 13.34 -8.14
N PRO A 329 -22.48 13.76 -6.89
CA PRO A 329 -22.67 12.88 -5.73
C PRO A 329 -24.09 12.29 -5.77
N LYS A 330 -24.19 10.96 -5.85
CA LYS A 330 -25.46 10.26 -5.65
C LYS A 330 -25.84 10.47 -4.21
N THR A 331 -26.99 11.09 -3.97
CA THR A 331 -27.60 11.10 -2.64
C THR A 331 -27.60 9.66 -2.12
N PRO A 332 -26.87 9.35 -1.05
CA PRO A 332 -26.80 7.98 -0.58
C PRO A 332 -28.21 7.53 -0.21
N SER A 333 -28.61 6.40 -0.76
CA SER A 333 -29.70 5.60 -0.19
C SER A 333 -29.40 5.49 1.31
N LYS A 334 -30.38 5.79 2.17
CA LYS A 334 -30.31 5.90 3.64
C LYS A 334 -29.68 4.69 4.39
N THR A 335 -29.15 3.70 3.70
CA THR A 335 -28.84 2.38 4.26
C THR A 335 -27.49 1.79 3.85
N GLN A 336 -26.75 2.35 2.90
CA GLN A 336 -25.53 1.70 2.37
C GLN A 336 -24.54 2.81 2.02
N VAL A 337 -23.42 3.02 2.72
CA VAL A 337 -22.08 2.49 2.35
C VAL A 337 -21.15 2.25 3.56
N VAL A 338 -21.58 2.50 4.81
CA VAL A 338 -20.69 2.35 5.99
C VAL A 338 -20.40 0.88 6.36
N SER A 339 -21.08 -0.10 5.75
CA SER A 339 -21.26 -1.42 6.39
C SER A 339 -20.34 -2.57 5.97
N GLU A 340 -19.49 -2.50 4.95
CA GLU A 340 -18.66 -3.68 4.59
C GLU A 340 -17.25 -3.61 5.18
N TYR A 341 -16.48 -2.55 4.88
CA TYR A 341 -15.11 -2.41 5.40
C TYR A 341 -15.06 -2.18 6.92
N ALA A 342 -16.04 -1.47 7.49
CA ALA A 342 -16.16 -1.34 8.94
C ALA A 342 -16.61 -2.65 9.59
N LYS A 343 -17.55 -3.40 8.98
CA LYS A 343 -18.06 -4.68 9.52
C LYS A 343 -16.96 -5.73 9.56
N GLU A 344 -16.13 -5.87 8.52
CA GLU A 344 -15.00 -6.81 8.54
C GLU A 344 -13.96 -6.49 9.62
N GLY A 345 -13.59 -5.20 9.77
CA GLY A 345 -12.64 -4.77 10.79
C GLY A 345 -13.16 -4.95 12.21
N ILE A 346 -14.43 -4.59 12.44
CA ILE A 346 -15.11 -4.77 13.73
C ILE A 346 -15.30 -6.24 14.04
N GLN A 347 -15.73 -7.05 13.06
CA GLN A 347 -15.94 -8.48 13.21
C GLN A 347 -14.63 -9.19 13.57
N ARG A 348 -13.51 -8.83 12.92
CA ARG A 348 -12.19 -9.40 13.27
C ARG A 348 -11.79 -9.10 14.72
N LYS A 349 -12.00 -7.88 15.20
CA LYS A 349 -11.70 -7.50 16.60
C LYS A 349 -12.64 -8.20 17.58
N LEU A 350 -13.94 -8.24 17.30
CA LEU A 350 -14.91 -8.94 18.14
C LEU A 350 -14.59 -10.43 18.22
N SER A 351 -14.15 -11.08 17.14
CA SER A 351 -13.68 -12.47 17.16
C SER A 351 -12.43 -12.71 18.00
N GLN A 352 -11.60 -11.68 18.22
CA GLN A 352 -10.42 -11.79 19.10
C GLN A 352 -10.80 -11.64 20.58
N ASN A 353 -11.82 -10.84 20.87
CA ASN A 353 -12.21 -10.48 22.23
C ASN A 353 -13.40 -11.29 22.78
N LEU A 354 -14.24 -11.87 21.92
CA LEU A 354 -15.42 -12.63 22.30
C LEU A 354 -15.17 -14.15 22.16
N PRO A 355 -15.34 -14.94 23.24
CA PRO A 355 -15.18 -16.38 23.21
C PRO A 355 -16.44 -17.13 22.71
N CYS A 356 -17.28 -16.48 21.91
CA CYS A 356 -18.55 -17.02 21.43
C CYS A 356 -18.83 -16.60 19.99
N ASP A 357 -19.75 -17.32 19.34
CA ASP A 357 -20.35 -16.83 18.11
C ASP A 357 -21.13 -15.54 18.39
N PHE A 358 -21.17 -14.67 17.39
CA PHE A 358 -21.89 -13.40 17.48
C PHE A 358 -22.36 -12.96 16.10
N HIS A 359 -23.36 -12.08 16.08
CA HIS A 359 -23.81 -11.39 14.89
C HIS A 359 -23.81 -9.89 15.17
N ILE A 360 -23.48 -9.09 14.16
CA ILE A 360 -23.46 -7.62 14.29
C ILE A 360 -24.34 -6.96 13.25
N GLN A 361 -25.09 -5.96 13.69
CA GLN A 361 -25.74 -5.00 12.83
C GLN A 361 -25.30 -3.58 13.20
N ILE A 362 -24.97 -2.79 12.18
CA ILE A 362 -24.61 -1.38 12.36
C ILE A 362 -25.83 -0.55 12.00
N LYS A 363 -26.34 0.23 12.95
CA LYS A 363 -27.48 1.13 12.77
C LYS A 363 -27.03 2.57 13.05
N GLY A 364 -26.67 3.30 12.00
CA GLY A 364 -26.13 4.65 12.13
C GLY A 364 -24.81 4.66 12.91
N SER A 365 -24.82 5.23 14.12
CA SER A 365 -23.68 5.34 15.03
C SER A 365 -23.64 4.27 16.14
N GLU A 366 -24.59 3.35 16.13
CA GLU A 366 -24.70 2.30 17.15
C GLU A 366 -24.50 0.90 16.54
N LEU A 367 -23.84 0.03 17.29
CA LEU A 367 -23.61 -1.37 16.94
C LEU A 367 -24.50 -2.26 17.79
N GLU A 368 -25.41 -3.00 17.16
CA GLU A 368 -26.15 -4.07 17.83
C GLU A 368 -25.31 -5.35 17.77
N LEU A 369 -24.82 -5.77 18.93
CA LEU A 369 -24.06 -7.00 19.10
C LEU A 369 -24.98 -8.09 19.65
N TYR A 370 -25.30 -9.07 18.81
CA TYR A 370 -26.11 -10.22 19.18
C TYR A 370 -25.20 -11.36 19.62
N VAL A 371 -25.44 -11.91 20.81
CA VAL A 371 -24.68 -13.03 21.40
C VAL A 371 -25.62 -14.08 21.99
N PRO A 372 -25.16 -15.31 22.27
CA PRO A 372 -25.95 -16.27 23.02
C PRO A 372 -26.32 -15.75 24.41
N GLU A 373 -27.51 -16.10 24.92
CA GLU A 373 -28.05 -15.64 26.21
C GLU A 373 -27.04 -15.78 27.35
N TYR A 374 -26.38 -16.94 27.40
CA TYR A 374 -25.37 -17.27 28.43
C TYR A 374 -24.15 -16.34 28.43
N TYR A 375 -23.82 -15.69 27.30
CA TYR A 375 -22.67 -14.80 27.16
C TYR A 375 -22.99 -13.32 27.41
N LYS A 376 -24.26 -12.89 27.36
CA LYS A 376 -24.67 -11.48 27.54
C LYS A 376 -24.01 -10.83 28.76
N GLY A 377 -24.10 -11.48 29.93
CA GLY A 377 -23.53 -10.96 31.18
C GLY A 377 -21.99 -10.90 31.17
N LYS A 378 -21.32 -11.81 30.47
CA LYS A 378 -19.84 -11.81 30.34
C LYS A 378 -19.35 -10.69 29.42
N VAL A 379 -20.08 -10.43 28.33
CA VAL A 379 -19.77 -9.35 27.37
C VAL A 379 -19.92 -7.99 28.04
N ILE A 380 -20.98 -7.79 28.83
CA ILE A 380 -21.18 -6.54 29.58
C ILE A 380 -20.10 -6.38 30.66
N GLY A 381 -19.76 -7.46 31.36
CA GLY A 381 -18.77 -7.45 32.44
C GLY A 381 -19.28 -6.81 33.73
N LYS A 382 -18.51 -6.93 34.82
CA LYS A 382 -18.89 -6.36 36.13
C LYS A 382 -18.98 -4.84 36.04
N GLY A 383 -20.17 -4.28 36.33
CA GLY A 383 -20.41 -2.84 36.27
C GLY A 383 -20.28 -2.22 34.87
N GLY A 384 -20.38 -3.01 33.80
CA GLY A 384 -20.22 -2.52 32.42
C GLY A 384 -18.77 -2.38 31.95
N ALA A 385 -17.79 -2.82 32.74
CA ALA A 385 -16.37 -2.66 32.37
C ALA A 385 -15.98 -3.38 31.07
N GLY A 386 -16.63 -4.51 30.75
CA GLY A 386 -16.35 -5.28 29.53
C GLY A 386 -16.85 -4.56 28.29
N ILE A 387 -18.12 -4.12 28.31
CA ILE A 387 -18.71 -3.39 27.18
C ILE A 387 -18.04 -2.03 26.99
N ASN A 388 -17.74 -1.29 28.05
CA ASN A 388 -17.05 0.00 27.94
C ASN A 388 -15.64 -0.15 27.34
N GLY A 389 -14.96 -1.27 27.61
CA GLY A 389 -13.68 -1.60 26.98
C GLY A 389 -13.84 -1.86 25.47
N LEU A 390 -14.82 -2.68 25.10
CA LEU A 390 -15.15 -2.95 23.70
C LEU A 390 -15.58 -1.69 22.94
N GLU A 391 -16.40 -0.83 23.55
CA GLU A 391 -16.83 0.45 22.97
C GLU A 391 -15.65 1.40 22.74
N LYS A 392 -14.67 1.45 23.66
CA LYS A 392 -13.43 2.22 23.45
C LYS A 392 -12.57 1.65 22.32
N GLU A 393 -12.46 0.33 22.22
CA GLU A 393 -11.64 -0.32 21.17
C GLU A 393 -12.27 -0.26 19.77
N ILE A 394 -13.60 -0.29 19.71
CA ILE A 394 -14.39 -0.30 18.47
C ILE A 394 -14.77 1.13 18.06
N GLY A 395 -14.92 2.05 19.02
CA GLY A 395 -15.32 3.44 18.78
C GLY A 395 -16.81 3.62 18.48
N LEU A 396 -17.64 2.60 18.72
CA LEU A 396 -19.09 2.64 18.58
C LEU A 396 -19.75 2.35 19.92
N ARG A 397 -20.93 2.92 20.14
CA ARG A 397 -21.78 2.49 21.24
C ARG A 397 -22.33 1.10 20.91
N ILE A 398 -22.20 0.16 21.85
CA ILE A 398 -22.57 -1.23 21.65
C ILE A 398 -23.85 -1.51 22.44
N HIS A 399 -24.86 -2.01 21.76
CA HIS A 399 -26.06 -2.56 22.38
C HIS A 399 -25.99 -4.08 22.35
N VAL A 400 -25.72 -4.68 23.51
CA VAL A 400 -25.65 -6.14 23.63
C VAL A 400 -27.05 -6.73 23.71
N LYS A 401 -27.43 -7.45 22.66
CA LYS A 401 -28.68 -8.19 22.54
C LYS A 401 -28.42 -9.69 22.51
N THR A 402 -29.48 -10.47 22.65
CA THR A 402 -29.41 -11.93 22.63
C THR A 402 -29.84 -12.48 21.28
N PHE A 403 -29.45 -13.71 20.95
CA PHE A 403 -29.88 -14.36 19.71
C PHE A 403 -31.41 -14.50 19.56
N SER A 404 -32.16 -14.47 20.67
CA SER A 404 -33.61 -14.37 20.66
C SER A 404 -34.16 -13.07 20.07
N GLU A 405 -33.34 -12.02 20.00
CA GLU A 405 -33.68 -10.71 19.45
C GLU A 405 -33.19 -10.52 18.00
N LEU A 406 -32.59 -11.56 17.38
CA LEU A 406 -32.07 -11.47 16.01
C LEU A 406 -33.20 -11.13 15.03
N PRO A 407 -32.94 -10.22 14.07
CA PRO A 407 -33.91 -9.95 13.01
C PRO A 407 -34.02 -11.18 12.11
N LEU A 408 -35.21 -11.75 12.08
CA LEU A 408 -35.48 -12.95 11.32
C LEU A 408 -35.82 -12.58 9.89
N LEU A 409 -35.24 -13.33 8.95
CA LEU A 409 -35.57 -13.22 7.54
C LEU A 409 -36.77 -14.13 7.24
N ASP A 410 -37.95 -13.54 7.10
CA ASP A 410 -39.18 -14.26 6.77
C ASP A 410 -39.22 -14.60 5.27
N VAL A 411 -38.61 -15.73 4.93
CA VAL A 411 -38.51 -16.24 3.56
C VAL A 411 -39.00 -17.68 3.51
N LYS A 412 -39.85 -17.98 2.53
CA LYS A 412 -40.24 -19.36 2.24
C LYS A 412 -39.04 -20.13 1.72
N VAL A 413 -38.73 -21.23 2.39
CA VAL A 413 -37.64 -22.13 2.04
C VAL A 413 -38.17 -23.53 1.76
N ASP A 414 -37.61 -24.17 0.75
CA ASP A 414 -37.87 -25.59 0.46
C ASP A 414 -36.67 -26.41 0.92
N ILE A 415 -36.94 -27.49 1.67
CA ILE A 415 -35.89 -28.35 2.23
C ILE A 415 -35.98 -29.72 1.55
N ALA A 416 -34.88 -30.17 0.96
CA ALA A 416 -34.76 -31.47 0.29
C ALA A 416 -33.52 -32.23 0.74
N GLY A 417 -33.55 -33.57 0.64
CA GLY A 417 -32.41 -34.42 0.97
C GLY A 417 -32.10 -34.56 2.46
N GLY A 418 -30.97 -35.19 2.80
CA GLY A 418 -30.57 -35.47 4.18
C GLY A 418 -31.34 -36.62 4.87
N ASN A 419 -32.06 -37.46 4.11
CA ASN A 419 -32.81 -38.61 4.64
C ASN A 419 -31.96 -39.88 4.72
N LYS A 420 -30.96 -40.02 3.84
CA LYS A 420 -30.10 -41.21 3.73
C LYS A 420 -28.67 -40.92 4.16
N LYS A 421 -27.93 -41.97 4.51
CA LYS A 421 -26.50 -41.88 4.82
C LYS A 421 -25.75 -41.32 3.60
N ASN A 422 -25.00 -40.23 3.80
CA ASN A 422 -24.27 -39.48 2.78
C ASN A 422 -25.13 -38.70 1.77
N GLU A 423 -26.43 -38.51 2.03
CA GLU A 423 -27.26 -37.60 1.24
C GLU A 423 -27.17 -36.18 1.82
N PRO A 424 -26.86 -35.15 1.00
CA PRO A 424 -26.79 -33.78 1.49
C PRO A 424 -28.17 -33.22 1.81
N LEU A 425 -28.23 -32.29 2.76
CA LEU A 425 -29.41 -31.45 2.99
C LEU A 425 -29.30 -30.20 2.12
N VAL A 426 -30.33 -29.93 1.32
CA VAL A 426 -30.43 -28.75 0.47
C VAL A 426 -31.54 -27.85 0.98
N ILE A 427 -31.20 -26.60 1.27
CA ILE A 427 -32.15 -25.55 1.63
C ILE A 427 -32.20 -24.60 0.42
N ALA A 428 -33.32 -24.59 -0.28
CA ALA A 428 -33.55 -23.73 -1.44
C ALA A 428 -34.21 -22.42 -1.00
N LEU A 429 -33.60 -21.30 -1.35
CA LEU A 429 -34.12 -19.95 -1.14
C LEU A 429 -34.63 -19.37 -2.46
N PRO A 430 -35.44 -18.29 -2.44
CA PRO A 430 -35.80 -17.54 -3.63
C PRO A 430 -34.57 -17.04 -4.39
N GLN A 431 -34.69 -16.94 -5.72
CA GLN A 431 -33.56 -16.65 -6.62
C GLN A 431 -32.84 -15.32 -6.32
N GLU A 432 -33.52 -14.36 -5.67
CA GLU A 432 -32.93 -13.10 -5.20
C GLU A 432 -31.82 -13.26 -4.14
N TYR A 433 -31.70 -14.46 -3.55
CA TYR A 433 -30.64 -14.81 -2.61
C TYR A 433 -29.50 -15.61 -3.24
N ALA A 434 -29.44 -15.76 -4.57
CA ALA A 434 -28.35 -16.46 -5.24
C ALA A 434 -26.99 -15.79 -5.01
N ASN A 435 -25.94 -16.60 -4.80
CA ASN A 435 -24.56 -16.18 -4.52
C ASN A 435 -24.37 -15.28 -3.28
N LYS A 436 -25.34 -15.21 -2.37
CA LYS A 436 -25.26 -14.46 -1.10
C LYS A 436 -24.82 -15.36 0.06
N THR A 437 -24.19 -14.77 1.06
CA THR A 437 -23.92 -15.46 2.34
C THR A 437 -25.12 -15.29 3.25
N MET A 438 -25.72 -16.40 3.67
CA MET A 438 -26.86 -16.45 4.58
C MET A 438 -26.38 -16.89 5.97
N ALA A 439 -26.97 -16.33 7.01
CA ALA A 439 -26.76 -16.80 8.39
C ALA A 439 -27.98 -17.61 8.84
N LEU A 440 -27.73 -18.82 9.34
CA LEU A 440 -28.72 -19.75 9.86
C LEU A 440 -28.51 -19.89 11.36
N LEU A 441 -29.52 -19.53 12.15
CA LEU A 441 -29.55 -19.84 13.57
C LEU A 441 -30.06 -21.27 13.76
N VAL A 442 -29.24 -22.14 14.34
CA VAL A 442 -29.56 -23.55 14.63
C VAL A 442 -29.30 -23.80 16.11
N ASP A 443 -30.38 -24.01 16.89
CA ASP A 443 -30.31 -24.05 18.36
C ASP A 443 -29.71 -22.72 18.89
N ASP A 444 -28.59 -22.75 19.61
CA ASP A 444 -27.87 -21.57 20.10
C ASP A 444 -26.66 -21.15 19.24
N GLY A 445 -26.45 -21.80 18.08
CA GLY A 445 -25.30 -21.59 17.21
C GLY A 445 -25.66 -20.91 15.89
N LEU A 446 -24.74 -20.09 15.38
CA LEU A 446 -24.91 -19.38 14.10
C LEU A 446 -24.03 -20.01 13.01
N LEU A 447 -24.65 -20.44 11.92
CA LEU A 447 -23.98 -21.04 10.77
C LEU A 447 -24.04 -20.09 9.57
N TYR A 448 -22.89 -19.72 9.02
CA TYR A 448 -22.82 -18.96 7.78
C TYR A 448 -22.63 -19.89 6.58
N ALA A 449 -23.51 -19.79 5.60
CA ALA A 449 -23.44 -20.60 4.38
C ALA A 449 -23.70 -19.76 3.13
N LYS A 450 -22.87 -19.97 2.10
CA LYS A 450 -23.01 -19.29 0.81
C LYS A 450 -24.00 -20.06 -0.07
N THR A 451 -24.98 -19.36 -0.63
CA THR A 451 -25.87 -19.93 -1.64
C THR A 451 -25.15 -20.05 -2.98
N ASN A 452 -25.50 -21.06 -3.77
CA ASN A 452 -24.99 -21.19 -5.13
C ASN A 452 -25.79 -20.31 -6.13
N SER A 453 -25.52 -20.46 -7.43
CA SER A 453 -26.19 -19.74 -8.52
C SER A 453 -27.69 -20.02 -8.63
N GLN A 454 -28.18 -21.08 -7.99
CA GLN A 454 -29.60 -21.46 -7.90
C GLN A 454 -30.20 -21.13 -6.53
N ALA A 455 -29.55 -20.27 -5.74
CA ALA A 455 -29.96 -19.90 -4.39
C ALA A 455 -30.07 -21.08 -3.40
N ASN A 456 -29.31 -22.16 -3.62
CA ASN A 456 -29.30 -23.33 -2.75
C ASN A 456 -28.15 -23.29 -1.75
N ILE A 457 -28.45 -23.60 -0.49
CA ILE A 457 -27.47 -23.92 0.56
C ILE A 457 -27.36 -25.44 0.65
N VAL A 458 -26.13 -25.97 0.50
CA VAL A 458 -25.87 -27.42 0.52
C VAL A 458 -25.07 -27.77 1.77
N ILE A 459 -25.65 -28.59 2.65
CA ILE A 459 -25.04 -29.02 3.90
C ILE A 459 -24.71 -30.52 3.80
N ASN A 460 -23.42 -30.84 3.89
CA ASN A 460 -22.91 -32.22 3.75
C ASN A 460 -22.58 -32.88 5.11
N THR A 461 -22.46 -32.10 6.17
CA THR A 461 -21.99 -32.58 7.48
C THR A 461 -23.11 -33.31 8.22
N LYS A 462 -22.95 -34.62 8.44
CA LYS A 462 -23.97 -35.47 9.08
C LYS A 462 -24.46 -34.93 10.43
N GLU A 463 -23.57 -34.38 11.25
CA GLU A 463 -23.88 -33.79 12.55
C GLU A 463 -24.80 -32.57 12.42
N LEU A 464 -24.47 -31.64 11.51
CA LEU A 464 -25.30 -30.46 11.22
C LEU A 464 -26.64 -30.84 10.60
N ILE A 465 -26.68 -31.79 9.67
CA ILE A 465 -27.94 -32.30 9.08
C ILE A 465 -28.85 -32.85 10.19
N THR A 466 -28.28 -33.63 11.11
CA THR A 466 -29.03 -34.21 12.24
C THR A 466 -29.53 -33.11 13.18
N LEU A 467 -28.70 -32.12 13.46
CA LEU A 467 -29.04 -31.01 14.35
C LEU A 467 -30.16 -30.14 13.77
N ILE A 468 -30.03 -29.72 12.52
CA ILE A 468 -31.02 -28.90 11.79
C ILE A 468 -32.37 -29.63 11.72
N ARG A 469 -32.36 -30.94 11.46
CA ARG A 469 -33.60 -31.72 11.45
C ARG A 469 -34.26 -31.86 12.81
N ARG A 470 -33.47 -31.96 13.88
CA ARG A 470 -33.99 -32.12 15.25
C ARG A 470 -34.51 -30.81 15.82
N LYS A 471 -33.83 -29.69 15.56
CA LYS A 471 -34.06 -28.40 16.21
C LYS A 471 -34.70 -27.35 15.30
N GLY A 472 -34.75 -27.61 13.99
CA GLY A 472 -35.10 -26.58 13.01
C GLY A 472 -33.95 -25.57 12.82
N PHE A 473 -34.21 -24.57 11.98
CA PHE A 473 -33.34 -23.42 11.81
C PHE A 473 -34.19 -22.19 11.52
N VAL A 474 -33.61 -21.01 11.73
CA VAL A 474 -34.20 -19.74 11.29
C VAL A 474 -33.16 -18.98 10.48
N LEU A 475 -33.60 -18.32 9.40
CA LEU A 475 -32.74 -17.42 8.64
C LEU A 475 -32.68 -16.06 9.34
N VAL A 476 -31.48 -15.50 9.41
CA VAL A 476 -31.23 -14.17 9.98
C VAL A 476 -31.04 -13.16 8.84
N ASP A 477 -31.67 -11.99 8.98
CA ASP A 477 -31.53 -10.88 8.05
C ASP A 477 -30.17 -10.18 8.25
N ASN A 478 -29.39 -10.06 7.17
CA ASN A 478 -27.92 -9.90 7.21
C ASN A 478 -27.41 -8.51 6.84
#